data_AF-A0A2H5DW24-F1
#
_entry.id   AF-A0A2H5DW24-F1
#
_cell.length_a   1.000
_cell.length_b   1.000
_cell.length_c   1.000
_cell.angle_alpha   90.00
_cell.angle_beta   90.00
_cell.angle_gamma   90.00
#
_symmetry.space_group_name_H-M   'P 1'
#
loop_
_entity.id
_entity.type
_entity.pdbx_description
1 polymer ?
#
loop_
_entity_poly.entity_id
_entity_poly.type
_entity_poly.pdbx_seq_one_letter_code
_entity_poly.pdbx_strand_id
1 'polypeptide(L)'
;MQLWREIVLAAAVAALAFLGWEMRAVIAQRDAAVVRASLAQQQVAATQAARAREHQAAADDAATSAAYEKDLEDGKLELQAALARHAAALRLREQQPAAGRGDLPAAATGAGRRDASAPADFLAAHGEDALRLAGEADDVVRQLRACQAVIKNSRIE
;
A
#
# COMPACT_ATOMS: atom_id res chain seq x y z
N MET A 1 79.03 -35.48 -36.13
CA MET A 1 77.73 -34.87 -36.48
C MET A 1 76.63 -35.07 -35.43
N GLN A 2 76.71 -36.05 -34.51
CA GLN A 2 75.66 -36.30 -33.50
C GLN A 2 75.47 -35.16 -32.47
N LEU A 3 76.56 -34.57 -31.95
CA LEU A 3 76.50 -33.50 -30.94
C LEU A 3 75.71 -32.25 -31.40
N TRP A 4 75.81 -31.88 -32.67
CA TRP A 4 75.12 -30.70 -33.20
C TRP A 4 73.60 -30.89 -33.24
N ARG A 5 73.15 -32.11 -33.50
CA ARG A 5 71.73 -32.47 -33.51
C ARG A 5 71.11 -32.42 -32.11
N GLU A 6 71.87 -32.83 -31.10
CA GLU A 6 71.45 -32.77 -29.70
C GLU A 6 71.36 -31.33 -29.18
N ILE A 7 72.32 -30.46 -29.56
CA ILE A 7 72.29 -29.04 -29.21
C ILE A 7 71.06 -28.35 -29.80
N VAL A 8 70.75 -28.61 -31.08
CA VAL A 8 69.56 -28.04 -31.74
C VAL A 8 68.26 -28.51 -31.08
N LEU A 9 68.17 -29.79 -30.71
CA LEU A 9 67.00 -30.32 -30.00
C LEU A 9 66.85 -29.70 -28.61
N ALA A 10 67.93 -29.57 -27.85
CA ALA A 10 67.91 -28.93 -26.53
C ALA A 10 67.48 -27.45 -26.63
N ALA A 11 67.99 -26.72 -27.62
CA ALA A 11 67.60 -25.34 -27.88
C ALA A 11 66.11 -25.21 -28.26
N ALA A 12 65.60 -26.13 -29.08
CA ALA A 12 64.18 -26.15 -29.46
C ALA A 12 63.26 -26.42 -28.25
N VAL A 13 63.63 -27.36 -27.38
CA VAL A 13 62.87 -27.66 -26.16
C VAL A 13 62.89 -26.46 -25.20
N ALA A 14 64.04 -25.81 -25.02
CA ALA A 14 64.16 -24.61 -24.20
C ALA A 14 63.30 -23.45 -24.73
N ALA A 15 63.28 -23.24 -26.06
CA ALA A 15 62.44 -22.23 -26.68
C ALA A 15 60.94 -22.50 -26.48
N LEU A 16 60.50 -23.76 -26.63
CA LEU A 16 59.10 -24.15 -26.38
C LEU A 16 58.70 -23.99 -24.91
N ALA A 17 59.58 -24.32 -23.97
CA ALA A 17 59.34 -24.11 -22.55
C ALA A 17 59.20 -22.62 -22.21
N PHE A 18 60.06 -21.77 -22.79
CA PHE A 18 59.99 -20.32 -22.62
C PHE A 18 58.69 -19.73 -23.21
N LEU A 19 58.32 -20.12 -24.43
CA LEU A 19 57.06 -19.72 -25.06
C LEU A 19 55.84 -20.18 -24.25
N GLY A 20 55.87 -21.38 -23.69
CA GLY A 20 54.81 -21.90 -22.82
C GLY A 20 54.67 -21.10 -21.52
N TRP A 21 55.78 -20.64 -20.96
CA TRP A 21 55.79 -19.79 -19.76
C TRP A 21 55.16 -18.42 -20.02
N GLU A 22 55.57 -17.75 -21.10
CA GLU A 22 55.03 -16.44 -21.51
C GLU A 22 53.53 -16.54 -21.83
N MET A 23 53.11 -17.58 -22.56
CA MET A 23 51.68 -17.80 -22.84
C MET A 23 50.86 -18.00 -21.56
N ARG A 24 51.39 -18.69 -20.56
CA ARG A 24 50.71 -18.87 -19.27
C ARG A 24 50.53 -17.53 -18.54
N ALA A 25 51.52 -16.64 -18.60
CA ALA A 25 51.41 -15.31 -18.01
C ALA A 25 50.35 -14.45 -18.72
N VAL A 26 50.32 -14.48 -20.05
CA VAL A 26 49.31 -13.73 -20.84
C VAL A 26 47.89 -14.25 -20.60
N ILE A 27 47.71 -15.58 -20.54
CA ILE A 27 46.40 -16.18 -20.23
C ILE A 27 45.94 -15.77 -18.83
N ALA A 28 46.82 -15.86 -17.82
CA ALA A 28 46.49 -15.46 -16.45
C ALA A 28 46.09 -13.98 -16.34
N GLN A 29 46.76 -13.08 -17.07
CA GLN A 29 46.40 -11.67 -17.13
C GLN A 29 45.03 -11.44 -17.78
N ARG A 30 44.75 -12.14 -18.89
CA ARG A 30 43.46 -12.06 -19.57
C ARG A 30 42.33 -12.56 -18.67
N ASP A 31 42.51 -13.70 -18.01
CA ASP A 31 41.50 -14.26 -17.11
C ASP A 31 41.23 -13.31 -15.94
N ALA A 32 42.28 -12.72 -15.35
CA ALA A 32 42.12 -11.69 -14.32
C ALA A 32 41.35 -10.45 -14.83
N ALA A 33 41.60 -10.02 -16.07
CA ALA A 33 40.87 -8.90 -16.68
C ALA A 33 39.39 -9.25 -16.93
N VAL A 34 39.10 -10.45 -17.40
CA VAL A 34 37.72 -10.93 -17.62
C VAL A 34 36.96 -11.02 -16.30
N VAL A 35 37.58 -11.56 -15.25
CA VAL A 35 36.96 -11.63 -13.91
C VAL A 35 36.69 -10.23 -13.35
N ARG A 36 37.62 -9.28 -13.52
CA ARG A 36 37.38 -7.88 -13.10
C ARG A 36 36.24 -7.23 -13.88
N ALA A 37 36.18 -7.46 -15.19
CA ALA A 37 35.12 -6.93 -16.03
C ALA A 37 33.74 -7.51 -15.64
N SER A 38 33.65 -8.81 -15.38
CA SER A 38 32.39 -9.45 -14.96
C SER A 38 31.93 -8.96 -13.59
N LEU A 39 32.85 -8.80 -12.62
CA LEU A 39 32.54 -8.23 -11.31
C LEU A 39 32.08 -6.77 -11.43
N ALA A 40 32.74 -5.96 -12.27
CA ALA A 40 32.32 -4.58 -12.50
C ALA A 40 30.91 -4.50 -13.12
N GLN A 41 30.61 -5.38 -14.09
CA GLN A 41 29.27 -5.46 -14.68
C GLN A 41 28.21 -5.87 -13.66
N GLN A 42 28.52 -6.83 -12.78
CA GLN A 42 27.61 -7.23 -11.70
C GLN A 42 27.35 -6.09 -10.72
N GLN A 43 28.38 -5.32 -10.35
CA GLN A 43 28.23 -4.14 -9.49
C GLN A 43 27.39 -3.05 -10.15
N VAL A 44 27.58 -2.79 -11.45
CA VAL A 44 26.74 -1.85 -12.20
C VAL A 44 25.28 -2.32 -12.24
N ALA A 45 25.04 -3.60 -12.52
CA ALA A 45 23.68 -4.15 -12.52
C ALA A 45 23.03 -4.05 -11.12
N ALA A 46 23.78 -4.38 -10.06
CA ALA A 46 23.28 -4.29 -8.69
C ALA A 46 22.95 -2.84 -8.28
N THR A 47 23.81 -1.88 -8.64
CA THR A 47 23.57 -0.46 -8.35
C THR A 47 22.40 0.12 -9.15
N GLN A 48 22.24 -0.25 -10.42
CA GLN A 48 21.08 0.13 -11.21
C GLN A 48 19.78 -0.45 -10.64
N ALA A 49 19.79 -1.73 -10.23
CA ALA A 49 18.65 -2.35 -9.58
C ALA A 49 18.29 -1.68 -8.24
N ALA A 50 19.29 -1.28 -7.45
CA ALA A 50 19.06 -0.53 -6.21
C ALA A 50 18.41 0.83 -6.49
N ARG A 51 18.94 1.60 -7.44
CA ARG A 51 18.36 2.89 -7.83
C ARG A 51 16.94 2.76 -8.37
N ALA A 52 16.64 1.73 -9.14
CA ALA A 52 15.29 1.48 -9.64
C ALA A 52 14.29 1.27 -8.48
N ARG A 53 14.70 0.53 -7.44
CA ARG A 53 13.89 0.35 -6.22
C ARG A 53 13.72 1.65 -5.44
N GLU A 54 14.78 2.45 -5.31
CA GLU A 54 14.70 3.77 -4.66
C GLU A 54 13.72 4.70 -5.38
N HIS A 55 13.76 4.74 -6.71
CA HIS A 55 12.83 5.53 -7.50
C HIS A 55 11.38 5.04 -7.35
N GLN A 56 11.18 3.71 -7.33
CA GLN A 56 9.85 3.14 -7.12
C GLN A 56 9.31 3.48 -5.72
N ALA A 57 10.13 3.30 -4.68
CA ALA A 57 9.76 3.66 -3.32
C ALA A 57 9.41 5.15 -3.19
N ALA A 58 10.20 6.04 -3.80
CA ALA A 58 9.91 7.47 -3.80
C ALA A 58 8.59 7.81 -4.52
N ALA A 59 8.27 7.11 -5.61
CA ALA A 59 7.01 7.28 -6.32
C ALA A 59 5.81 6.77 -5.49
N ASP A 60 5.97 5.63 -4.82
CA ASP A 60 4.95 5.05 -3.94
C ASP A 60 4.69 5.92 -2.70
N ASP A 61 5.75 6.50 -2.11
CA ASP A 61 5.65 7.43 -0.99
C ASP A 61 4.94 8.73 -1.41
N ALA A 62 5.27 9.26 -2.59
CA ALA A 62 4.61 10.45 -3.14
C ALA A 62 3.12 10.19 -3.43
N ALA A 63 2.79 9.03 -4.01
CA ALA A 63 1.41 8.63 -4.28
C ALA A 63 0.62 8.45 -2.97
N THR A 64 1.23 7.83 -1.96
CA THR A 64 0.63 7.64 -0.64
C THR A 64 0.38 8.97 0.07
N SER A 65 1.33 9.90 0.00
CA SER A 65 1.20 11.23 0.57
C SER A 65 0.06 12.01 -0.09
N ALA A 66 -0.03 11.98 -1.42
CA ALA A 66 -1.12 12.62 -2.16
C ALA A 66 -2.49 12.00 -1.85
N ALA A 67 -2.56 10.67 -1.72
CA ALA A 67 -3.78 9.98 -1.31
C ALA A 67 -4.22 10.38 0.11
N TYR A 68 -3.27 10.48 1.05
CA TYR A 68 -3.55 10.92 2.42
C TYR A 68 -4.08 12.35 2.47
N GLU A 69 -3.45 13.27 1.74
CA GLU A 69 -3.92 14.67 1.68
C GLU A 69 -5.34 14.77 1.13
N LYS A 70 -5.63 14.02 0.07
CA LYS A 70 -6.98 13.93 -0.52
C LYS A 70 -7.99 13.35 0.47
N ASP A 71 -7.68 12.25 1.13
CA ASP A 71 -8.58 11.62 2.10
C ASP A 71 -8.87 12.55 3.30
N LEU A 72 -7.90 13.37 3.68
CA LEU A 72 -8.06 14.37 4.73
C LEU A 72 -9.01 15.50 4.30
N GLU A 73 -8.89 15.99 3.06
CA GLU A 73 -9.82 16.96 2.50
C GLU A 73 -11.24 16.39 2.35
N ASP A 74 -11.37 15.19 1.78
CA ASP A 74 -12.64 14.50 1.63
C ASP A 74 -13.30 14.25 3.00
N GLY A 75 -12.52 13.79 3.99
CA GLY A 75 -13.00 13.60 5.36
C GLY A 75 -13.48 14.89 6.04
N LYS A 76 -12.82 16.03 5.79
CA LYS A 76 -13.30 17.35 6.27
C LYS A 76 -14.65 17.73 5.64
N LEU A 77 -14.81 17.49 4.34
CA LEU A 77 -16.06 17.76 3.63
C LEU A 77 -17.20 16.86 4.14
N GLU A 78 -16.93 15.57 4.31
CA GLU A 78 -17.89 14.62 4.87
C GLU A 78 -18.32 14.98 6.29
N LEU A 79 -17.37 15.39 7.14
CA LEU A 79 -17.67 15.85 8.50
C LEU A 79 -18.57 17.10 8.48
N GLN A 80 -18.25 18.10 7.66
CA GLN A 80 -19.10 19.29 7.53
C GLN A 80 -20.50 18.94 7.02
N ALA A 81 -20.60 18.04 6.04
CA ALA A 81 -21.89 17.56 5.54
C ALA A 81 -22.68 16.78 6.62
N ALA A 82 -22.01 15.99 7.44
CA ALA A 82 -22.63 15.29 8.58
C ALA A 82 -23.15 16.29 9.63
N LEU A 83 -22.35 17.30 9.99
CA LEU A 83 -22.78 18.35 10.92
C LEU A 83 -23.96 19.17 10.38
N ALA A 84 -23.95 19.50 9.09
CA ALA A 84 -25.06 20.21 8.44
C ALA A 84 -26.34 19.38 8.47
N ARG A 85 -26.26 18.07 8.17
CA ARG A 85 -27.40 17.15 8.28
C ARG A 85 -27.92 17.04 9.70
N HIS A 86 -27.03 16.96 10.69
CA HIS A 86 -27.40 16.92 12.11
C HIS A 86 -28.10 18.22 12.55
N ALA A 87 -27.56 19.38 12.19
CA ALA A 87 -28.19 20.67 12.48
C ALA A 87 -29.56 20.82 11.80
N ALA A 88 -29.71 20.34 10.57
CA ALA A 88 -30.99 20.31 9.88
C ALA A 88 -32.00 19.38 10.57
N ALA A 89 -31.57 18.22 11.05
CA ALA A 89 -32.41 17.30 11.83
C ALA A 89 -32.86 17.92 13.16
N LEU A 90 -31.98 18.63 13.86
CA LEU A 90 -32.35 19.38 15.08
C LEU A 90 -33.38 20.48 14.78
N ARG A 91 -33.18 21.28 13.72
CA ARG A 91 -34.15 22.29 13.31
C ARG A 91 -35.50 21.69 12.95
N LEU A 92 -35.53 20.55 12.25
CA LEU A 92 -36.77 19.83 11.95
C LEU A 92 -37.48 19.36 13.23
N ARG A 93 -36.72 18.93 14.24
CA ARG A 93 -37.26 18.55 15.55
C ARG A 93 -37.78 19.77 16.35
N GLU A 94 -37.11 20.91 16.25
CA GLU A 94 -37.53 22.17 16.91
C GLU A 94 -38.71 22.84 16.18
N GLN A 95 -38.79 22.69 14.86
CA GLN A 95 -39.88 23.19 14.01
C GLN A 95 -41.09 22.25 13.97
N GLN A 96 -41.01 21.06 14.55
CA GLN A 96 -42.22 20.34 14.90
C GLN A 96 -43.01 21.27 15.81
N PRO A 97 -44.19 21.76 15.37
CA PRO A 97 -44.98 22.62 16.23
C PRO A 97 -45.20 21.85 17.53
N ALA A 98 -45.18 22.58 18.65
CA ALA A 98 -45.83 22.13 19.86
C ALA A 98 -47.33 21.95 19.54
N ALA A 99 -47.68 20.90 18.80
CA ALA A 99 -49.02 20.40 18.64
C ALA A 99 -49.43 19.86 20.01
N GLY A 100 -49.81 20.80 20.89
CA GLY A 100 -50.11 20.52 22.29
C GLY A 100 -50.00 21.70 23.26
N ARG A 101 -49.52 22.89 22.86
CA ARG A 101 -49.63 24.11 23.69
C ARG A 101 -50.55 25.15 23.05
N GLY A 102 -51.79 24.76 22.83
CA GLY A 102 -52.91 25.67 22.70
C GLY A 102 -54.00 25.18 23.65
N ASP A 103 -54.55 26.07 24.46
CA ASP A 103 -55.63 25.83 25.41
C ASP A 103 -56.84 25.16 24.74
N LEU A 104 -56.81 23.84 24.64
CA LEU A 104 -57.97 23.04 24.24
C LEU A 104 -58.64 22.53 25.52
N PRO A 105 -59.96 22.72 25.67
CA PRO A 105 -60.67 22.29 26.86
C PRO A 105 -60.49 20.78 27.03
N ALA A 106 -60.32 20.37 28.29
CA ALA A 106 -60.01 19.00 28.70
C ALA A 106 -60.88 17.96 27.96
N ALA A 107 -60.32 17.38 26.90
CA ALA A 107 -60.92 16.22 26.25
C ALA A 107 -60.72 15.04 27.20
N ALA A 108 -61.85 14.49 27.63
CA ALA A 108 -61.94 13.38 28.56
C ALA A 108 -60.94 12.27 28.22
N THR A 109 -60.29 11.79 29.27
CA THR A 109 -59.43 10.62 29.34
C THR A 109 -60.12 9.40 28.69
N GLY A 110 -59.85 9.18 27.41
CA GLY A 110 -60.24 7.99 26.66
C GLY A 110 -59.00 7.12 26.40
N ALA A 111 -59.07 5.87 26.85
CA ALA A 111 -57.99 4.89 26.86
C ALA A 111 -57.18 4.82 25.55
N GLY A 112 -55.89 5.14 25.64
CA GLY A 112 -54.94 5.07 24.54
C GLY A 112 -53.58 5.58 24.98
N ARG A 113 -53.06 5.03 26.09
CA ARG A 113 -51.74 5.34 26.64
C ARG A 113 -50.67 4.95 25.62
N ARG A 114 -50.29 5.87 24.74
CA ARG A 114 -48.97 5.84 24.11
C ARG A 114 -48.03 6.35 25.19
N ASP A 115 -47.09 5.51 25.63
CA ASP A 115 -46.11 5.87 26.65
C ASP A 115 -45.32 7.10 26.19
N ALA A 116 -45.74 8.25 26.70
CA ALA A 116 -44.92 9.45 26.74
C ALA A 116 -43.95 9.29 27.92
N SER A 117 -42.97 8.40 27.80
CA SER A 117 -41.78 8.50 28.65
C SER A 117 -40.98 9.73 28.20
N ALA A 118 -40.34 10.42 29.15
CA ALA A 118 -39.39 11.49 28.87
C ALA A 118 -38.43 11.06 27.74
N PRO A 119 -37.99 11.95 26.83
CA PRO A 119 -37.10 11.56 25.74
C PRO A 119 -35.85 10.93 26.37
N ALA A 120 -35.79 9.60 26.35
CA ALA A 120 -34.60 8.87 26.74
C ALA A 120 -33.56 9.27 25.69
N ASP A 121 -32.44 9.83 26.14
CA ASP A 121 -31.29 10.05 25.26
C ASP A 121 -30.93 8.71 24.64
N PHE A 122 -31.37 8.50 23.39
CA PHE A 122 -31.18 7.24 22.66
C PHE A 122 -29.68 6.89 22.56
N LEU A 123 -28.83 7.91 22.48
CA LEU A 123 -27.38 7.78 22.54
C LEU A 123 -26.88 7.33 23.92
N ALA A 124 -27.51 7.76 25.02
CA ALA A 124 -27.15 7.30 26.36
C ALA A 124 -27.65 5.87 26.63
N ALA A 125 -28.76 5.46 26.02
CA ALA A 125 -29.35 4.13 26.21
C ALA A 125 -28.82 3.06 25.23
N HIS A 126 -28.44 3.45 24.01
CA HIS A 126 -28.12 2.52 22.91
C HIS A 126 -26.89 2.95 22.09
N GLY A 127 -26.12 3.93 22.55
CA GLY A 127 -24.95 4.43 21.82
C GLY A 127 -23.92 3.35 21.52
N GLU A 128 -23.63 2.48 22.50
CA GLU A 128 -22.69 1.35 22.31
C GLU A 128 -23.19 0.34 21.28
N ASP A 129 -24.49 0.01 21.28
CA ASP A 129 -25.08 -0.88 20.28
C ASP A 129 -25.07 -0.25 18.88
N ALA A 130 -25.32 1.05 18.77
CA ALA A 130 -25.23 1.77 17.50
C ALA A 130 -23.79 1.82 16.96
N LEU A 131 -22.80 2.03 17.83
CA LEU A 131 -21.37 1.98 17.50
C LEU A 131 -20.94 0.57 17.07
N ARG A 132 -21.41 -0.46 17.76
CA ARG A 132 -21.16 -1.86 17.40
C ARG A 132 -21.76 -2.21 16.04
N LEU A 133 -23.01 -1.81 15.79
CA LEU A 133 -23.67 -2.04 14.50
C LEU A 133 -22.96 -1.30 13.35
N ALA A 134 -22.44 -0.10 13.60
CA ALA A 134 -21.62 0.62 12.62
C ALA A 134 -20.31 -0.13 12.31
N GLY A 135 -19.62 -0.65 13.33
CA GLY A 135 -18.42 -1.47 13.14
C GLY A 135 -18.70 -2.76 12.37
N GLU A 136 -19.79 -3.46 12.68
CA GLU A 136 -20.22 -4.65 11.94
C GLU A 136 -20.54 -4.33 10.47
N ALA A 137 -21.17 -3.18 10.20
CA ALA A 137 -21.43 -2.73 8.84
C ALA A 137 -20.14 -2.44 8.06
N ASP A 138 -19.16 -1.78 8.69
CA ASP A 138 -17.85 -1.50 8.08
C ASP A 138 -17.08 -2.79 7.75
N ASP A 139 -17.16 -3.80 8.62
CA ASP A 139 -16.56 -5.12 8.38
C ASP A 139 -17.21 -5.84 7.19
N VAL A 140 -18.54 -5.76 7.05
CA VAL A 140 -19.26 -6.31 5.89
C VAL A 140 -18.87 -5.58 4.60
N VAL A 141 -18.74 -4.25 4.64
CA VAL A 141 -18.27 -3.47 3.48
C VAL A 141 -16.84 -3.87 3.10
N ARG A 142 -15.96 -4.09 4.08
CA ARG A 142 -14.59 -4.55 3.85
C ARG A 142 -14.57 -5.93 3.19
N GLN A 143 -15.38 -6.87 3.68
CA GLN A 143 -15.50 -8.21 3.07
C GLN A 143 -16.04 -8.14 1.64
N LEU A 144 -17.08 -7.34 1.39
CA LEU A 144 -17.63 -7.15 0.04
C LEU A 144 -16.59 -6.57 -0.93
N ARG A 145 -15.80 -5.58 -0.49
CA ARG A 145 -14.71 -5.03 -1.29
C ARG A 145 -13.64 -6.07 -1.61
N ALA A 146 -13.28 -6.91 -0.65
CA ALA A 146 -12.33 -8.02 -0.87
C ALA A 146 -12.87 -9.03 -1.90
N CYS A 147 -14.14 -9.44 -1.78
CA CYS A 147 -14.78 -10.33 -2.75
C CYS A 147 -14.84 -9.70 -4.15
N GLN A 148 -15.16 -8.40 -4.25
CA GLN A 148 -15.16 -7.68 -5.53
C GLN A 148 -13.76 -7.57 -6.14
N ALA A 149 -12.71 -7.43 -5.34
CA ALA A 149 -11.33 -7.42 -5.82
C ALA A 149 -10.92 -8.78 -6.42
N VAL A 150 -11.30 -9.88 -5.78
CA VAL A 150 -11.07 -11.24 -6.31
C VAL A 150 -11.79 -11.45 -7.65
N ILE A 151 -13.07 -11.07 -7.74
CA ILE A 151 -13.86 -11.20 -8.97
C ILE A 151 -13.28 -10.33 -10.10
N LYS A 152 -12.76 -9.14 -9.78
CA LYS A 152 -12.10 -8.28 -10.78
C LYS A 152 -10.80 -8.91 -11.28
N ASN A 153 -9.97 -9.44 -10.39
CA ASN A 153 -8.72 -10.09 -10.77
C ASN A 153 -8.95 -11.37 -11.57
N SER A 154 -9.99 -12.16 -11.25
CA SER A 154 -10.31 -13.40 -11.97
C SER A 154 -10.94 -13.17 -13.34
N ARG A 155 -11.34 -11.94 -13.69
CA ARG A 155 -11.92 -11.59 -14.99
C ARG A 155 -10.89 -11.01 -15.97
N ILE A 156 -9.65 -10.80 -15.50
CA ILE A 156 -8.55 -10.24 -16.29
C ILE A 156 -7.60 -11.34 -16.80
N GLU A 157 -7.77 -12.59 -16.34
CA GLU A 157 -7.24 -13.81 -16.99
C GLU A 157 -8.26 -14.40 -17.98
#